data_AF-A0A4S3PSS2-F1
#
_entry.id   AF-A0A4S3PSS2-F1
#
_cell.length_a   1.000
_cell.length_b   1.000
_cell.length_c   1.000
_cell.angle_alpha   90.00
_cell.angle_beta   90.00
_cell.angle_gamma   90.00
#
_symmetry.space_group_name_H-M   'P 1'
#
loop_
_entity.id
_entity.type
_entity.pdbx_description
1 polymer ?
#
loop_
_entity_poly.entity_id
_entity_poly.type
_entity_poly.pdbx_seq_one_letter_code
_entity_poly.pdbx_strand_id
1 'polypeptide(L)'
;MKDKEIIDVFEQSEINLLVELRMGKGFQEKEYEKLVKALTVCADEWESRTSIPGEVVHTLVGLYDELYNFSLIYGDEESVRIKQAAENTKKLIQRCTKEKGEIEPKKAIVIARLIEKINENGNFFEKISKWQGTG
;
A
#
# COMPACT_ATOMS: atom_id res chain seq x y z
N MET A 1 -21.97 -8.93 3.36
CA MET A 1 -21.44 -9.84 2.32
C MET A 1 -20.86 -11.06 3.04
N LYS A 2 -20.88 -12.23 2.40
CA LYS A 2 -20.18 -13.40 2.96
C LYS A 2 -18.69 -13.28 2.64
N ASP A 3 -17.80 -13.85 3.46
CA ASP A 3 -16.34 -13.70 3.33
C ASP A 3 -15.83 -13.97 1.89
N LYS A 4 -16.34 -15.06 1.28
CA LYS A 4 -16.02 -15.42 -0.10
C LYS A 4 -16.38 -14.32 -1.11
N GLU A 5 -17.53 -13.68 -0.94
CA GLU A 5 -18.02 -12.61 -1.82
C GLU A 5 -17.12 -11.37 -1.73
N ILE A 6 -16.57 -11.08 -0.55
CA ILE A 6 -15.65 -9.94 -0.34
C ILE A 6 -14.32 -10.22 -1.06
N ILE A 7 -13.79 -11.43 -0.92
CA ILE A 7 -12.54 -11.86 -1.56
C ILE A 7 -12.71 -11.84 -3.09
N ASP A 8 -13.79 -12.41 -3.61
CA ASP A 8 -14.07 -12.45 -5.05
C ASP A 8 -14.19 -11.01 -5.63
N VAL A 9 -14.83 -10.09 -4.90
CA VAL A 9 -14.92 -8.68 -5.30
C VAL A 9 -13.55 -7.99 -5.26
N PHE A 10 -12.74 -8.24 -4.22
CA PHE A 10 -11.40 -7.67 -4.11
C PHE A 10 -10.53 -8.09 -5.30
N GLU A 11 -10.41 -9.39 -5.54
CA GLU A 11 -9.58 -9.97 -6.59
C GLU A 11 -10.01 -9.47 -7.97
N GLN A 12 -11.32 -9.54 -8.28
CA GLN A 12 -11.80 -9.14 -9.59
C GLN A 12 -11.61 -7.64 -9.85
N SER A 13 -11.84 -6.79 -8.85
CA SER A 13 -11.67 -5.34 -9.00
C SER A 13 -10.21 -4.92 -9.03
N GLU A 14 -9.31 -5.61 -8.32
CA GLU A 14 -7.86 -5.43 -8.47
C GLU A 14 -7.43 -5.74 -9.91
N ILE A 15 -7.79 -6.91 -10.43
CA ILE A 15 -7.44 -7.33 -11.79
C ILE A 15 -7.93 -6.30 -12.81
N ASN A 16 -9.21 -5.92 -12.73
CA ASN A 16 -9.79 -4.97 -13.68
C ASN A 16 -9.09 -3.61 -13.63
N LEU A 17 -8.75 -3.13 -12.42
CA LEU A 17 -8.06 -1.85 -12.25
C LEU A 17 -6.64 -1.90 -12.83
N LEU A 18 -5.84 -2.90 -12.45
CA LEU A 18 -4.42 -2.97 -12.82
C LEU A 18 -4.23 -3.32 -14.30
N VAL A 19 -5.10 -4.17 -14.88
CA VAL A 19 -5.05 -4.49 -16.31
C VAL A 19 -5.32 -3.26 -17.16
N GLU A 20 -6.36 -2.48 -16.84
CA GLU A 20 -6.70 -1.28 -17.62
C GLU A 20 -5.60 -0.21 -17.50
N LEU A 21 -5.01 -0.05 -16.32
CA LEU A 21 -3.84 0.81 -16.12
C LEU A 21 -2.64 0.35 -16.96
N ARG A 22 -2.34 -0.95 -16.96
CA ARG A 22 -1.24 -1.54 -17.76
C ARG A 22 -1.47 -1.41 -19.26
N MET A 23 -2.73 -1.45 -19.70
CA MET A 23 -3.12 -1.30 -21.10
C MET A 23 -3.17 0.17 -21.57
N GLY A 24 -2.87 1.13 -20.71
CA GLY A 24 -2.91 2.55 -21.07
C GLY A 24 -4.33 3.12 -21.19
N LYS A 25 -5.34 2.45 -20.62
CA LYS A 25 -6.76 2.83 -20.77
C LYS A 25 -7.28 3.72 -19.65
N GLY A 26 -6.41 4.14 -18.74
CA GLY A 26 -6.74 5.06 -17.65
C GLY A 26 -7.36 4.40 -16.43
N PHE A 27 -7.55 5.24 -15.41
CA PHE A 27 -7.92 4.87 -14.06
C PHE A 27 -9.41 4.55 -13.92
N GLN A 28 -9.70 3.32 -13.52
CA GLN A 28 -11.06 2.80 -13.40
C GLN A 28 -11.64 3.07 -12.01
N GLU A 29 -12.22 4.27 -11.81
CA GLU A 29 -12.77 4.70 -10.50
C GLU A 29 -13.74 3.69 -9.89
N LYS A 30 -14.65 3.12 -10.70
CA LYS A 30 -15.65 2.17 -10.20
C LYS A 30 -15.02 0.88 -9.69
N GLU A 31 -13.93 0.42 -10.31
CA GLU A 31 -13.20 -0.76 -9.83
C GLU A 31 -12.39 -0.41 -8.59
N TYR A 32 -11.78 0.78 -8.55
CA TYR A 32 -11.11 1.26 -7.36
C TYR A 32 -12.06 1.42 -6.16
N GLU A 33 -13.27 1.95 -6.35
CA GLU A 33 -14.29 2.06 -5.30
C GLU A 33 -14.70 0.69 -4.73
N LYS A 34 -14.84 -0.33 -5.59
CA LYS A 34 -15.15 -1.71 -5.16
C LYS A 34 -14.00 -2.29 -4.34
N LEU A 35 -12.77 -2.10 -4.82
CA LEU A 35 -11.56 -2.52 -4.11
C LEU A 35 -11.47 -1.86 -2.73
N VAL A 36 -11.67 -0.54 -2.66
CA VAL A 36 -11.66 0.21 -1.39
C VAL A 36 -12.73 -0.31 -0.42
N LYS A 37 -13.94 -0.59 -0.91
CA LYS A 37 -15.01 -1.14 -0.08
C LYS A 37 -14.64 -2.52 0.47
N ALA A 38 -14.13 -3.41 -0.36
CA ALA A 38 -13.71 -4.74 0.08
C ALA A 38 -12.56 -4.66 1.10
N LEU A 39 -11.54 -3.85 0.81
CA LEU A 39 -10.40 -3.64 1.70
C LEU A 39 -10.81 -2.99 3.04
N THR A 40 -11.81 -2.10 3.02
CA THR A 40 -12.35 -1.50 4.25
C THR A 40 -13.01 -2.56 5.13
N VAL A 41 -13.78 -3.48 4.55
CA VAL A 41 -14.37 -4.58 5.32
C VAL A 41 -13.29 -5.50 5.90
N CYS A 42 -12.24 -5.81 5.14
CA CYS A 42 -11.09 -6.54 5.66
C CYS A 42 -10.40 -5.78 6.81
N ALA A 43 -10.21 -4.47 6.67
CA ALA A 43 -9.62 -3.63 7.71
C ALA A 43 -10.46 -3.62 9.00
N ASP A 44 -11.78 -3.50 8.88
CA ASP A 44 -12.72 -3.54 10.01
C ASP A 44 -12.67 -4.90 10.74
N GLU A 45 -12.57 -6.00 9.99
CA GLU A 45 -12.44 -7.33 10.58
C GLU A 45 -11.10 -7.50 11.32
N TRP A 46 -10.02 -7.06 10.69
CA TRP A 46 -8.67 -7.24 11.21
C TRP A 46 -8.30 -6.27 12.33
N GLU A 47 -8.98 -5.14 12.46
CA GLU A 47 -8.78 -4.19 13.57
C GLU A 47 -9.00 -4.84 14.96
N SER A 48 -9.83 -5.89 15.00
CA SER A 48 -10.05 -6.67 16.22
C SER A 48 -8.91 -7.64 16.55
N ARG A 49 -8.13 -8.06 15.54
CA ARG A 49 -7.08 -9.09 15.62
C ARG A 49 -5.76 -8.52 16.16
N THR A 50 -4.93 -9.37 16.75
CA THR A 50 -3.62 -8.98 17.30
C THR A 50 -2.52 -8.89 16.24
N SER A 51 -2.67 -9.61 15.13
CA SER A 51 -1.76 -9.60 13.99
C SER A 51 -2.48 -10.10 12.74
N ILE A 52 -1.95 -9.76 11.58
CA ILE A 52 -2.33 -10.31 10.28
C ILE A 52 -1.15 -11.08 9.66
N PRO A 53 -1.40 -12.12 8.84
CA PRO A 53 -0.31 -12.87 8.20
C PRO A 53 0.56 -11.95 7.34
N GLY A 54 1.88 -12.09 7.44
CA GLY A 54 2.83 -11.26 6.68
C GLY A 54 2.64 -11.35 5.15
N GLU A 55 2.20 -12.51 4.65
CA GLU A 55 1.86 -12.69 3.23
C GLU A 55 0.73 -11.74 2.78
N VAL A 56 -0.28 -11.52 3.62
CA VAL A 56 -1.38 -10.58 3.33
C VAL A 56 -0.84 -9.16 3.29
N VAL A 57 0.03 -8.78 4.22
CA VAL A 57 0.68 -7.46 4.23
C VAL A 57 1.49 -7.24 2.96
N HIS A 58 2.29 -8.23 2.56
CA HIS A 58 3.14 -8.15 1.38
C HIS A 58 2.31 -7.94 0.11
N THR A 59 1.24 -8.71 -0.07
CA THR A 59 0.33 -8.56 -1.21
C THR A 59 -0.30 -7.16 -1.25
N LEU A 60 -0.78 -6.67 -0.11
CA LEU A 60 -1.37 -5.35 -0.01
C LEU A 60 -0.37 -4.23 -0.33
N VAL A 61 0.87 -4.33 0.17
CA VAL A 61 1.93 -3.37 -0.16
C VAL A 61 2.23 -3.41 -1.66
N GLY A 62 2.22 -4.59 -2.29
CA GLY A 62 2.36 -4.73 -3.75
C GLY A 62 1.29 -3.94 -4.53
N LEU A 63 0.03 -3.95 -4.08
CA LEU A 63 -1.03 -3.13 -4.69
C LEU A 63 -0.72 -1.62 -4.59
N TYR A 64 -0.25 -1.15 -3.44
CA TYR A 64 0.18 0.24 -3.28
C TYR A 64 1.31 0.59 -4.25
N ASP A 65 2.33 -0.28 -4.34
CA ASP A 65 3.50 -0.06 -5.19
C ASP A 65 3.11 0.00 -6.67
N GLU A 66 2.25 -0.90 -7.15
CA GLU A 66 1.75 -0.87 -8.53
C GLU A 66 1.00 0.43 -8.84
N LEU A 67 0.06 0.85 -7.98
CA LEU A 67 -0.67 2.12 -8.17
C LEU A 67 0.29 3.32 -8.16
N TYR A 68 1.22 3.36 -7.22
CA TYR A 68 2.20 4.44 -7.16
C TYR A 68 3.05 4.47 -8.44
N ASN A 69 3.53 3.32 -8.90
CA ASN A 69 4.30 3.22 -10.14
C ASN A 69 3.49 3.68 -11.36
N PHE A 70 2.21 3.29 -11.47
CA PHE A 70 1.35 3.79 -12.55
C PHE A 70 1.17 5.31 -12.49
N SER A 71 1.10 5.91 -11.30
CA SER A 71 1.01 7.37 -11.16
C SER A 71 2.22 8.11 -11.73
N LEU A 72 3.40 7.46 -11.78
CA LEU A 72 4.62 8.02 -12.37
C LEU A 72 4.66 7.91 -13.90
N ILE A 73 3.87 7.00 -14.47
CA ILE A 73 3.86 6.71 -15.91
C ILE A 73 2.75 7.50 -16.62
N TYR A 74 1.60 7.66 -15.98
CA TYR A 74 0.52 8.49 -16.51
C TYR A 74 0.83 9.98 -16.37
N GLY A 75 0.29 10.79 -17.27
CA GLY A 75 0.42 12.25 -17.27
C GLY A 75 -0.72 12.98 -16.56
N ASP A 76 -0.52 14.27 -16.35
CA ASP A 76 -1.55 15.27 -16.02
C ASP A 76 -2.46 14.88 -14.83
N GLU A 77 -3.77 15.09 -15.00
CA GLU A 77 -4.80 14.84 -13.96
C GLU A 77 -4.91 13.36 -13.59
N GLU A 78 -4.59 12.46 -14.53
CA GLU A 78 -4.68 11.02 -14.30
C GLU A 78 -3.60 10.54 -13.35
N SER A 79 -2.37 11.05 -13.48
CA SER A 79 -1.28 10.85 -12.51
C SER A 79 -1.73 11.23 -11.09
N VAL A 80 -2.38 12.38 -10.95
CA VAL A 80 -2.85 12.89 -9.65
C VAL A 80 -3.89 11.96 -9.04
N ARG A 81 -4.84 11.47 -9.84
CA ARG A 81 -5.89 10.54 -9.38
C ARG A 81 -5.32 9.20 -8.95
N ILE A 82 -4.43 8.62 -9.75
CA ILE A 82 -3.79 7.34 -9.43
C ILE A 82 -2.92 7.50 -8.17
N LYS A 83 -2.17 8.60 -8.03
CA LYS A 83 -1.38 8.87 -6.82
C LYS A 83 -2.26 9.00 -5.58
N GLN A 84 -3.39 9.70 -5.70
CA GLN A 84 -4.35 9.80 -4.59
C GLN A 84 -4.93 8.45 -4.20
N ALA A 85 -5.19 7.57 -5.18
CA ALA A 85 -5.61 6.19 -4.95
C ALA A 85 -4.53 5.36 -4.24
N ALA A 86 -3.26 5.48 -4.65
CA ALA A 86 -2.14 4.84 -3.97
C ALA A 86 -2.05 5.28 -2.50
N GLU A 87 -2.08 6.58 -2.22
CA GLU A 87 -2.01 7.11 -0.85
C GLU A 87 -3.22 6.71 0.01
N ASN A 88 -4.41 6.65 -0.57
CA ASN A 88 -5.61 6.16 0.13
C ASN A 88 -5.50 4.67 0.45
N THR A 89 -5.01 3.86 -0.50
CA THR A 89 -4.77 2.43 -0.31
C THR A 89 -3.74 2.20 0.80
N LYS A 90 -2.63 2.93 0.78
CA LYS A 90 -1.60 2.90 1.83
C LYS A 90 -2.18 3.13 3.23
N LYS A 91 -3.05 4.13 3.39
CA LYS A 91 -3.70 4.42 4.68
C LYS A 91 -4.57 3.26 5.17
N LEU A 92 -5.29 2.60 4.26
CA LEU A 92 -6.10 1.42 4.60
C LEU A 92 -5.20 0.24 5.01
N ILE A 93 -4.11 0.00 4.30
CA ILE A 93 -3.13 -1.05 4.64
C ILE A 93 -2.52 -0.78 6.01
N GLN A 94 -2.13 0.47 6.30
CA GLN A 94 -1.62 0.86 7.61
C GLN A 94 -2.63 0.62 8.73
N ARG A 95 -3.94 0.80 8.46
CA ARG A 95 -5.00 0.46 9.42
C ARG A 95 -5.06 -1.05 9.65
N CYS A 96 -4.90 -1.87 8.61
CA CYS A 96 -4.85 -3.33 8.70
C CYS A 96 -3.63 -3.85 9.47
N THR A 97 -2.49 -3.17 9.37
CA THR A 97 -1.20 -3.63 9.95
C THR A 97 -0.90 -3.01 11.31
N LYS A 98 -1.79 -2.18 11.85
CA LYS A 98 -1.52 -1.46 13.09
C LYS A 98 -1.51 -2.44 14.26
N GLU A 99 -0.34 -2.72 14.82
CA GLU A 99 -0.25 -3.59 15.99
C GLU A 99 -0.99 -2.97 17.18
N LYS A 100 -1.89 -3.73 17.83
CA LYS A 100 -2.44 -3.34 19.14
C LYS A 100 -1.30 -3.34 20.15
N GLY A 101 -0.85 -2.14 20.52
CA GLY A 101 0.33 -1.96 21.34
C GLY A 101 1.60 -1.72 20.54
N GLU A 102 1.49 -1.17 19.30
CA GLU A 102 2.59 -0.48 18.62
C GLU A 102 3.48 0.15 19.69
N ILE A 103 4.70 -0.38 19.82
CA ILE A 103 5.66 0.17 20.75
C ILE A 103 5.76 1.62 20.32
N GLU A 104 5.31 2.55 21.17
CA GLU A 104 5.54 3.98 20.96
C GLU A 104 6.97 4.09 20.43
N PRO A 105 7.23 4.71 19.26
CA PRO A 105 8.59 4.70 18.71
C PRO A 105 9.63 5.11 19.77
N LYS A 106 9.22 5.99 20.70
CA LYS A 106 9.97 6.41 21.90
C LYS A 106 10.36 5.27 22.87
N LYS A 107 9.60 4.18 22.97
CA LYS A 107 9.85 2.99 23.79
C LYS A 107 10.70 1.92 23.07
N ALA A 108 10.83 1.96 21.75
CA ALA A 108 11.73 1.13 20.96
C ALA A 108 12.78 2.02 20.25
N ILE A 109 13.82 2.41 21.00
CA ILE A 109 14.85 3.35 20.55
C ILE A 109 15.43 3.00 19.16
N VAL A 110 15.60 1.71 18.85
CA VAL A 110 16.12 1.26 17.55
C VAL A 110 15.10 1.53 16.43
N ILE A 111 13.82 1.27 16.66
CA ILE A 111 12.74 1.50 15.69
C ILE A 111 12.52 2.99 15.47
N ALA A 112 12.49 3.80 16.54
CA ALA A 112 12.41 5.27 16.40
C ALA A 112 13.56 5.83 15.57
N ARG A 113 14.81 5.45 15.88
CA ARG A 113 15.98 5.90 15.13
C ARG A 113 15.94 5.45 13.67
N LEU A 114 15.41 4.27 13.39
CA LEU A 114 15.24 3.78 12.02
C LEU A 114 14.20 4.62 11.27
N ILE A 115 13.05 4.90 11.89
CA ILE A 115 11.99 5.75 11.32
C ILE A 115 12.50 7.18 11.09
N GLU A 116 13.19 7.78 12.06
CA GLU A 116 13.84 9.09 11.92
C GLU A 116 14.78 9.09 10.72
N LYS A 117 15.63 8.07 10.58
CA LYS A 117 16.59 7.96 9.49
C LYS A 117 15.97 7.67 8.12
N ILE A 118 14.80 7.04 8.07
CA ILE A 118 14.00 6.88 6.85
C ILE A 118 13.36 8.21 6.46
N ASN A 119 12.86 8.97 7.43
CA ASN A 119 12.16 10.24 7.22
C ASN A 119 13.10 11.44 6.99
N GLU A 120 14.33 11.40 7.52
CA GLU A 120 15.38 12.38 7.22
C GLU A 120 15.82 12.26 5.76
N ASN A 121 15.16 13.03 4.91
CA ASN A 121 15.51 13.31 3.50
C ASN A 121 15.42 12.15 2.51
N GLY A 122 14.79 11.01 2.84
CA GLY A 122 14.64 9.89 1.89
C GLY A 122 15.96 9.17 1.55
N ASN A 123 17.03 9.47 2.28
CA ASN A 123 18.39 9.04 1.97
C ASN A 123 18.79 7.71 2.63
N PHE A 124 17.83 6.99 3.20
CA PHE A 124 18.08 5.69 3.82
C PHE A 124 18.77 4.71 2.85
N PHE A 125 18.35 4.73 1.58
CA PHE A 125 18.93 3.91 0.51
C PHE A 125 20.02 4.61 -0.32
N GLU A 126 20.35 5.88 -0.07
CA GLU A 126 21.44 6.58 -0.80
C GLU A 126 22.81 5.91 -0.65
N LYS A 127 23.00 5.11 0.41
CA LYS A 127 24.24 4.34 0.57
C LYS A 127 24.41 3.30 -0.54
N ILE A 128 23.33 2.79 -1.13
CA ILE A 128 23.39 1.85 -2.26
C ILE A 128 23.79 2.58 -3.55
N SER A 129 23.28 3.79 -3.78
CA SER A 129 23.64 4.58 -4.98
C SER A 129 25.06 5.14 -4.93
N LYS A 130 25.65 5.27 -3.73
CA LYS A 130 27.05 5.72 -3.51
C LYS A 130 28.04 4.57 -3.26
N TRP A 131 27.60 3.31 -3.25
CA TRP A 131 28.49 2.16 -3.07
C TRP A 131 29.26 1.88 -4.36
N GLN A 132 30.48 2.41 -4.45
CA GLN A 132 31.49 1.90 -5.37
C GLN A 132 32.12 0.69 -4.69
N GLY A 133 31.76 -0.51 -5.14
CA GLY A 133 32.27 -1.75 -4.57
C GLY A 133 33.79 -1.70 -4.42
N THR A 134 34.27 -1.88 -3.20
CA THR A 134 35.67 -2.22 -2.98
C THR A 134 35.85 -3.66 -3.44
N GLY A 135 36.52 -3.83 -4.58
CA GLY A 135 37.17 -5.09 -4.95
C GLY A 135 38.27 -5.48 -3.96
#